data_AF-A0A0G4NIP6-F1
#
_entry.id   AF-A0A0G4NIP6-F1
#
_cell.length_a   1.000
_cell.length_b   1.000
_cell.length_c   1.000
_cell.angle_alpha   90.00
_cell.angle_beta   90.00
_cell.angle_gamma   90.00
#
_symmetry.space_group_name_H-M   'P 1'
#
loop_
_entity.id
_entity.type
_entity.pdbx_description
1 polymer ?
#
loop_
_entity_poly.entity_id
_entity_poly.type
_entity_poly.pdbx_seq_one_letter_code
_entity_poly.pdbx_strand_id
1 'polypeptide(L)'
;MASVTPTTFYEQLPLPTIDRPFGIELWPIFDKAWTAVVGYPTSEFRFKQGDTPMSTLKETLIFIVIYYTIIFGGREWMRNREPFKLKTLFLIHNFYLTAISGILLVLFVEQLLPTVVRGGVFHAICDKE
;
A
#
# COMPACT_ATOMS: atom_id res chain seq x y z
N MET A 1 28.97 -9.17 41.62
CA MET A 1 27.69 -9.48 40.97
C MET A 1 26.98 -8.17 40.71
N ALA A 2 26.96 -7.69 39.46
CA ALA A 2 26.26 -6.45 39.13
C ALA A 2 24.75 -6.72 39.07
N SER A 3 23.99 -5.93 39.82
CA SER A 3 22.52 -5.96 39.83
C SER A 3 22.00 -5.53 38.47
N VAL A 4 21.23 -6.39 37.81
CA VAL A 4 20.52 -6.06 36.57
C VAL A 4 19.31 -5.21 36.96
N THR A 5 19.41 -3.90 36.78
CA THR A 5 18.27 -2.99 36.90
C THR A 5 17.24 -3.37 35.82
N PRO A 6 15.95 -3.51 36.16
CA PRO A 6 14.93 -3.81 35.15
C PRO A 6 14.79 -2.59 34.24
N THR A 7 15.28 -2.71 33.01
CA THR A 7 15.06 -1.72 31.96
C THR A 7 13.56 -1.56 31.72
N THR A 8 13.09 -0.34 31.67
CA THR A 8 11.70 -0.02 31.36
C THR A 8 11.36 -0.42 29.93
N PHE A 9 10.10 -0.76 29.64
CA PHE A 9 9.65 -1.20 28.30
C PHE A 9 10.09 -0.26 27.16
N TYR A 10 10.15 1.05 27.43
CA TYR A 10 10.59 2.07 26.47
C TYR A 10 12.08 1.98 26.11
N GLU A 11 12.94 1.50 27.01
CA GLU A 11 14.37 1.31 26.75
C GLU A 11 14.66 0.08 25.87
N GLN A 12 13.68 -0.80 25.67
CA GLN A 12 13.75 -1.96 24.79
C GLN A 12 13.26 -1.65 23.37
N LEU A 13 12.62 -0.50 23.15
CA LEU A 13 12.12 -0.13 21.83
C LEU A 13 13.30 0.28 20.94
N PRO A 14 13.41 -0.29 19.73
CA PRO A 14 14.46 0.11 18.81
C PRO A 14 14.30 1.59 18.45
N LEU A 15 15.36 2.36 18.64
CA LEU A 15 15.37 3.78 18.32
C LEU A 15 15.24 3.99 16.81
N PRO A 16 14.44 4.97 16.35
CA PRO A 16 14.33 5.28 14.93
C PRO A 16 15.67 5.75 14.38
N THR A 17 16.06 5.20 13.23
CA THR A 17 17.27 5.56 12.48
C THR A 17 16.92 5.94 11.04
N ILE A 18 17.90 6.41 10.28
CA ILE A 18 17.70 6.72 8.84
C ILE A 18 17.30 5.45 8.06
N ASP A 19 17.86 4.29 8.40
CA ASP A 19 17.52 3.00 7.77
C ASP A 19 16.20 2.41 8.28
N ARG A 20 15.83 2.75 9.52
CA ARG A 20 14.61 2.28 10.18
C ARG A 20 13.87 3.48 10.76
N PRO A 21 13.18 4.30 9.94
CA PRO A 21 12.55 5.53 10.39
C PRO A 21 11.51 5.33 11.50
N PHE A 22 10.96 4.13 11.60
CA PHE A 22 9.95 3.77 12.59
C PHE A 22 10.50 2.86 13.71
N GLY A 23 11.82 2.64 13.75
CA GLY A 23 12.50 1.72 14.68
C GLY A 23 12.31 0.24 14.36
N ILE A 24 11.19 -0.13 13.75
CA ILE A 24 10.85 -1.50 13.30
C ILE A 24 11.03 -1.63 11.78
N GLU A 25 11.35 -2.85 11.33
CA GLU A 25 11.39 -3.20 9.90
C GLU A 25 10.00 -3.61 9.43
N LEU A 26 9.35 -2.78 8.60
CA LEU A 26 7.96 -3.05 8.18
C LEU A 26 7.93 -3.90 6.91
N TRP A 27 8.93 -3.78 6.04
CA TRP A 27 9.02 -4.58 4.81
C TRP A 27 8.97 -6.10 5.03
N PRO A 28 9.70 -6.70 5.99
CA PRO A 28 9.60 -8.14 6.26
C PRO A 28 8.22 -8.58 6.77
N ILE A 29 7.52 -7.70 7.50
CA ILE A 29 6.16 -7.96 7.98
C ILE A 29 5.19 -7.94 6.79
N PHE A 30 5.33 -6.93 5.93
CA PHE A 30 4.55 -6.81 4.70
C PHE A 30 4.80 -8.00 3.76
N ASP A 31 6.05 -8.42 3.56
CA ASP A 31 6.40 -9.53 2.68
C ASP A 31 5.77 -10.86 3.13
N LYS A 32 5.76 -11.14 4.44
CA LYS A 32 5.08 -12.31 5.00
C LYS A 32 3.57 -12.25 4.77
N ALA A 33 2.96 -11.10 5.02
CA ALA A 33 1.52 -10.92 4.81
C ALA A 33 1.16 -11.06 3.32
N TRP A 34 1.95 -10.47 2.43
CA TRP A 34 1.80 -10.58 0.99
C TRP A 34 1.94 -12.03 0.52
N THR A 35 3.00 -12.72 0.93
CA THR A 35 3.24 -14.12 0.55
C THR A 35 2.08 -15.02 1.01
N ALA A 36 1.52 -14.76 2.19
CA ALA A 36 0.36 -15.51 2.69
C ALA A 36 -0.92 -15.28 1.86
N VAL A 37 -1.09 -14.09 1.27
CA VAL A 37 -2.29 -13.73 0.50
C VAL A 37 -2.15 -14.07 -0.99
N VAL A 38 -0.97 -13.82 -1.56
CA VAL A 38 -0.72 -13.87 -3.01
C VAL A 38 0.01 -15.17 -3.41
N GLY A 39 0.78 -15.77 -2.51
CA GLY A 39 1.45 -17.07 -2.71
C GLY A 39 2.90 -17.00 -3.20
N TYR A 40 3.49 -15.81 -3.35
CA TYR A 40 4.91 -15.60 -3.68
C TYR A 40 5.44 -14.32 -3.00
N PRO A 41 6.75 -14.16 -2.79
CA PRO A 41 7.32 -13.01 -2.08
C PRO A 41 7.25 -11.71 -2.89
N THR A 42 7.21 -10.58 -2.19
CA THR A 42 7.12 -9.24 -2.79
C THR A 42 8.31 -8.92 -3.70
N SER A 43 9.49 -9.45 -3.38
CA SER A 43 10.72 -9.29 -4.17
C SER A 43 10.66 -9.92 -5.56
N GLU A 44 9.76 -10.88 -5.78
CA GLU A 44 9.55 -11.55 -7.07
C GLU A 44 8.47 -10.87 -7.92
N PHE A 45 7.74 -9.90 -7.37
CA PHE A 45 6.76 -9.15 -8.14
C PHE A 45 7.43 -8.44 -9.32
N ARG A 46 6.93 -8.70 -10.53
CA ARG A 46 7.37 -8.02 -11.76
C ARG A 46 6.13 -7.66 -12.56
N PHE A 47 6.01 -6.39 -12.93
CA PHE A 47 5.01 -5.97 -13.90
C PHE A 47 5.38 -6.55 -15.28
N LYS A 48 4.52 -7.41 -15.82
CA LYS A 48 4.71 -8.08 -17.10
C LYS A 48 3.59 -7.67 -18.05
N GLN A 49 3.96 -7.04 -19.16
CA GLN A 49 3.00 -6.65 -20.18
C GLN A 49 2.32 -7.88 -20.80
N GLY A 50 0.99 -7.91 -20.78
CA GLY A 50 0.17 -9.04 -21.25
C GLY A 50 -0.25 -10.03 -20.15
N ASP A 51 0.49 -10.10 -19.04
CA ASP A 51 0.17 -11.00 -17.91
C ASP A 51 -0.44 -10.24 -16.73
N THR A 52 0.09 -9.05 -16.42
CA THR A 52 -0.42 -8.23 -15.32
C THR A 52 -1.79 -7.63 -15.71
N PRO A 53 -2.81 -7.68 -14.84
CA PRO A 53 -4.11 -7.10 -15.15
C PRO A 53 -4.02 -5.62 -15.54
N MET A 54 -4.77 -5.21 -16.57
CA MET A 54 -4.76 -3.83 -17.10
C MET A 54 -3.38 -3.40 -17.66
N SER A 55 -2.54 -4.36 -18.02
CA SER A 55 -1.25 -4.08 -18.68
C SER A 55 -1.40 -3.86 -20.19
N THR A 56 -2.58 -4.13 -20.77
CA THR A 56 -2.85 -3.90 -22.19
C THR A 56 -3.94 -2.85 -22.38
N LEU A 57 -3.78 -2.05 -23.44
CA LEU A 57 -4.77 -1.02 -23.81
C LEU A 57 -6.16 -1.62 -24.03
N LYS A 58 -6.23 -2.82 -24.61
CA LYS A 58 -7.50 -3.53 -24.84
C LYS A 58 -8.22 -3.83 -23.52
N GLU A 59 -7.52 -4.40 -22.54
CA GLU A 59 -8.10 -4.68 -21.22
C GLU A 59 -8.54 -3.40 -20.52
N THR A 60 -7.70 -2.38 -20.50
CA THR A 60 -8.01 -1.10 -19.84
C THR A 60 -9.23 -0.43 -20.46
N LEU A 61 -9.35 -0.42 -21.79
CA LEU A 61 -10.53 0.12 -22.47
C LEU A 61 -11.81 -0.66 -22.13
N ILE A 62 -11.73 -1.98 -22.05
CA ILE A 62 -12.88 -2.82 -21.64
C ILE A 62 -13.32 -2.43 -20.23
N PHE A 63 -12.39 -2.30 -19.28
CA PHE A 63 -12.70 -1.86 -17.91
C PHE A 63 -13.34 -0.46 -17.87
N ILE A 64 -12.84 0.49 -18.67
CA ILE A 64 -13.41 1.84 -18.77
C ILE A 64 -14.85 1.79 -19.28
N VAL A 65 -15.11 1.03 -20.35
CA VAL A 65 -16.46 0.89 -20.92
C VAL A 65 -17.41 0.26 -19.89
N ILE A 66 -16.97 -0.79 -19.19
CA ILE A 66 -17.76 -1.42 -18.12
C ILE A 66 -18.07 -0.41 -17.01
N TYR A 67 -17.07 0.34 -16.55
CA TYR A 67 -17.22 1.34 -15.50
C TYR A 67 -18.28 2.40 -15.85
N TYR A 68 -18.21 2.98 -17.05
CA TYR A 68 -19.21 3.96 -17.49
C TYR A 68 -20.58 3.34 -17.71
N THR A 69 -20.65 2.11 -18.21
CA THR A 69 -21.92 1.38 -18.37
C THR A 69 -22.61 1.19 -17.03
N ILE A 70 -21.87 0.82 -15.98
CA ILE A 70 -22.41 0.68 -14.61
C ILE A 70 -22.90 2.03 -14.07
N ILE A 71 -22.14 3.12 -14.27
CA ILE A 71 -22.52 4.45 -13.80
C ILE A 71 -23.81 4.94 -14.48
N PHE A 72 -23.83 4.95 -15.82
CA PHE A 72 -24.97 5.47 -16.57
C PHE A 72 -26.19 4.54 -16.46
N GLY A 73 -25.97 3.23 -16.50
CA GLY A 73 -27.01 2.23 -16.28
C GLY A 73 -27.60 2.31 -14.87
N GLY A 74 -26.75 2.42 -13.84
CA GLY A 74 -27.18 2.60 -12.45
C GLY A 74 -27.93 3.90 -12.24
N ARG A 75 -27.51 5.00 -12.88
CA ARG A 75 -28.23 6.29 -12.84
C ARG A 75 -29.63 6.17 -13.41
N GLU A 76 -29.81 5.55 -14.58
CA GLU A 76 -31.14 5.41 -15.18
C GLU A 76 -32.02 4.45 -14.37
N TRP A 77 -31.44 3.36 -13.86
CA TRP A 77 -32.13 2.42 -12.98
C TRP A 77 -32.66 3.06 -11.69
N MET A 78 -31.91 4.01 -11.13
CA MET A 78 -32.25 4.71 -9.88
C MET A 78 -33.19 5.91 -10.07
N ARG A 79 -33.52 6.30 -11.31
CA ARG A 79 -34.22 7.55 -11.62
C ARG A 79 -35.56 7.75 -10.90
N ASN A 80 -36.31 6.66 -10.68
CA ASN A 80 -37.62 6.69 -10.02
C ASN A 80 -37.62 5.95 -8.67
N ARG A 81 -36.45 5.81 -8.03
CA ARG A 81 -36.29 5.08 -6.77
C ARG A 81 -35.67 5.98 -5.71
N GLU A 82 -35.97 5.69 -4.45
CA GLU A 82 -35.31 6.38 -3.35
C GLU A 82 -33.83 5.97 -3.23
N PRO A 83 -32.95 6.89 -2.79
CA PRO A 83 -31.53 6.58 -2.60
C PRO A 83 -31.30 5.53 -1.53
N PHE A 84 -30.39 4.58 -1.79
CA PHE A 84 -29.98 3.60 -0.77
C PHE A 84 -29.13 4.25 0.33
N LYS A 85 -29.49 4.03 1.59
CA LYS A 85 -28.74 4.51 2.76
C LYS A 85 -27.69 3.48 3.20
N LEU A 86 -26.57 3.41 2.48
CA LEU A 86 -25.50 2.43 2.71
C LEU A 86 -24.35 2.97 3.60
N LYS A 87 -24.68 3.74 4.65
CA LYS A 87 -23.70 4.48 5.47
C LYS A 87 -22.54 3.60 5.98
N THR A 88 -22.86 2.42 6.51
CA THR A 88 -21.85 1.51 7.06
C THR A 88 -20.89 0.99 6.00
N LEU A 89 -21.39 0.60 4.81
CA LEU A 89 -20.54 0.16 3.71
C LEU A 89 -19.61 1.27 3.24
N PHE A 90 -20.13 2.50 3.09
CA PHE A 90 -19.29 3.64 2.72
C PHE A 90 -18.24 3.97 3.78
N LEU A 91 -18.57 3.86 5.07
CA LEU A 91 -17.59 4.06 6.13
C LEU A 91 -16.47 3.01 6.05
N ILE A 92 -16.81 1.73 5.92
CA ILE A 92 -15.84 0.64 5.79
C ILE A 92 -14.95 0.85 4.56
N HIS A 93 -15.55 1.22 3.42
CA HIS A 93 -14.81 1.48 2.19
C HIS A 93 -13.80 2.63 2.34
N ASN A 94 -14.23 3.76 2.90
CA ASN A 94 -13.34 4.91 3.11
C ASN A 94 -12.23 4.59 4.10
N PHE A 95 -12.54 3.86 5.16
CA PHE A 95 -11.54 3.41 6.12
C PHE A 95 -10.53 2.46 5.45
N TYR A 96 -11.00 1.48 4.68
CA TYR A 96 -10.17 0.56 3.92
C TYR A 96 -9.21 1.29 2.97
N LEU A 97 -9.72 2.25 2.19
CA LEU A 97 -8.90 3.07 1.29
C LEU A 97 -7.85 3.88 2.05
N THR A 98 -8.25 4.49 3.17
CA THR A 98 -7.34 5.28 4.02
C THR A 98 -6.26 4.39 4.63
N ALA A 99 -6.64 3.23 5.17
CA ALA A 99 -5.73 2.29 5.80
C ALA A 99 -4.68 1.77 4.81
N ILE A 100 -5.10 1.34 3.61
CA ILE A 100 -4.16 0.89 2.57
C ILE A 100 -3.23 2.02 2.15
N SER A 101 -3.77 3.22 1.90
CA SER A 101 -2.95 4.36 1.50
C SER A 101 -1.93 4.73 2.58
N GLY A 102 -2.33 4.68 3.85
CA GLY A 102 -1.44 4.90 5.00
C GLY A 102 -0.34 3.85 5.09
N ILE A 103 -0.68 2.56 4.96
CA ILE A 103 0.29 1.46 4.96
C ILE A 103 1.31 1.63 3.82
N LEU A 104 0.83 1.88 2.60
CA LEU A 104 1.69 2.12 1.45
C LEU A 104 2.62 3.32 1.70
N LEU A 105 2.09 4.43 2.20
CA LEU A 105 2.88 5.61 2.51
C LEU A 105 4.01 5.31 3.50
N VAL A 106 3.72 4.60 4.58
CA VAL A 106 4.72 4.24 5.59
C VAL A 106 5.80 3.33 4.98
N LEU A 107 5.41 2.32 4.20
CA LEU A 107 6.36 1.44 3.49
C LEU A 107 7.24 2.21 2.50
N PHE A 108 6.65 3.15 1.75
CA PHE A 108 7.40 4.04 0.85
C PHE A 108 8.38 4.93 1.60
N VAL A 109 8.00 5.48 2.76
CA VAL A 109 8.90 6.30 3.58
C VAL A 109 10.09 5.46 4.08
N GLU A 110 9.86 4.22 4.51
CA GLU A 110 10.93 3.32 4.95
C GLU A 110 11.97 3.07 3.84
N GLN A 111 11.55 2.92 2.59
CA GLN A 111 12.45 2.72 1.45
C GLN A 111 13.09 4.02 0.94
N LEU A 112 12.30 5.08 0.75
CA LEU A 112 12.75 6.29 0.09
C LEU A 112 13.63 7.15 0.99
N LEU A 113 13.37 7.19 2.30
CA LEU A 113 14.11 8.06 3.21
C LEU A 113 15.63 7.82 3.19
N PRO A 114 16.16 6.59 3.38
CA PRO A 114 17.60 6.36 3.34
C PRO A 114 18.21 6.67 1.97
N THR A 115 17.53 6.31 0.87
CA THR A 115 18.00 6.56 -0.50
C THR A 115 18.11 8.06 -0.80
N VAL A 116 17.07 8.83 -0.43
CA VAL A 116 17.03 10.28 -0.67
C VAL A 116 18.00 11.01 0.25
N VAL A 117 18.12 10.64 1.52
CA VAL A 117 19.03 11.31 2.47
C VAL A 117 20.49 11.08 2.09
N ARG A 118 20.85 9.88 1.60
CA ARG A 118 22.24 9.54 1.26
C ARG A 118 22.64 9.94 -0.15
N GLY A 119 21.77 9.76 -1.14
CA GLY A 119 22.08 10.02 -2.55
C GLY A 119 21.43 11.27 -3.13
N GLY A 120 20.51 11.91 -2.40
CA GLY A 120 19.69 13.00 -2.93
C GLY A 120 18.56 12.50 -3.84
N VAL A 121 17.68 13.41 -4.23
CA VAL A 121 16.49 13.11 -5.05
C VAL A 121 16.86 12.63 -6.46
N PHE A 122 17.93 13.18 -7.05
CA PHE A 122 18.36 12.78 -8.39
C PHE A 122 18.82 11.32 -8.42
N HIS A 123 19.61 10.89 -7.42
CA HIS A 123 20.00 9.50 -7.28
C HIS A 123 18.77 8.61 -7.04
N ALA A 124 17.87 8.98 -6.13
CA ALA A 124 16.67 8.18 -5.85
C ALA A 124 15.77 7.91 -7.08
N ILE A 125 15.82 8.75 -8.12
CA ILE A 125 15.04 8.57 -9.36
C ILE A 125 15.87 7.91 -10.47
N CYS A 126 17.14 8.28 -10.59
CA CYS A 126 17.99 7.91 -11.73
C CYS A 126 19.02 6.83 -11.39
N ASP A 127 19.01 6.29 -10.17
CA ASP A 127 19.87 5.16 -9.82
C ASP A 127 19.56 4.02 -10.79
N LYS A 128 20.58 3.64 -11.55
CA LYS A 128 20.49 2.50 -12.45
C LYS A 128 20.84 1.29 -11.59
N GLU A 129 19.85 0.45 -11.32
CA GLU A 129 20.11 -0.94 -10.94
C GLU A 129 21.12 -1.60 -11.90
#